data_AF-A0A5C6V1X9-F1
#
_entry.id   AF-A0A5C6V1X9-F1
#
_cell.length_a   1.000
_cell.length_b   1.000
_cell.length_c   1.000
_cell.angle_alpha   90.00
_cell.angle_beta   90.00
_cell.angle_gamma   90.00
#
_symmetry.space_group_name_H-M   'P 1'
#
loop_
_entity.id
_entity.type
_entity.pdbx_description
1 polymer ?
#
loop_
_entity_poly.entity_id
_entity_poly.type
_entity_poly.pdbx_seq_one_letter_code
_entity_poly.pdbx_strand_id
1 'polypeptide(L)'
;MTTSEVISETDSKEEQKAETNPAEEELKKQEKEEAKRLAAEEEKKKQEAEAQRLAEEKAARLAAEQERIQKEEEGKAIAAEEERKKQEAAAQAAAEAQLQASNVYYKNCDAVRAAGADPIRKGEPGYSKKLDRDGDGIACDR
;
A
#
# COMPACT_ATOMS: atom_id res chain seq x y z
N MET A 1 61.73 -79.78 63.12
CA MET A 1 61.46 -78.33 63.02
C MET A 1 62.35 -77.84 61.88
N THR A 2 61.90 -77.67 60.65
CA THR A 2 60.76 -76.88 60.18
C THR A 2 60.22 -77.49 58.87
N THR A 3 58.89 -77.52 58.74
CA THR A 3 58.15 -77.98 57.56
C THR A 3 57.86 -76.82 56.62
N SER A 4 57.95 -77.12 55.32
CA SER A 4 57.36 -76.48 54.15
C SER A 4 56.37 -75.31 54.37
N GLU A 5 56.66 -74.16 53.77
CA GLU A 5 55.64 -73.22 53.31
C GLU A 5 56.04 -72.63 51.93
N VAL A 6 55.40 -73.21 50.91
CA VAL A 6 54.84 -72.61 49.69
C VAL A 6 55.59 -71.50 48.94
N ILE A 7 56.03 -71.88 47.74
CA ILE A 7 56.13 -71.05 46.54
C ILE A 7 54.82 -71.28 45.76
N SER A 8 53.88 -70.34 45.78
CA SER A 8 52.75 -70.24 44.84
C SER A 8 51.93 -68.96 45.11
N GLU A 9 51.39 -68.36 44.05
CA GLU A 9 50.47 -67.20 44.02
C GLU A 9 51.11 -65.81 43.93
N THR A 10 52.04 -65.66 42.97
CA THR A 10 51.97 -64.50 42.08
C THR A 10 50.88 -64.75 41.03
N ASP A 11 49.62 -64.44 41.35
CA ASP A 11 48.52 -64.24 40.38
C ASP A 11 47.23 -63.94 41.15
N SER A 12 46.67 -62.72 41.06
CA SER A 12 45.25 -62.36 41.38
C SER A 12 45.02 -60.91 41.82
N LYS A 13 45.85 -59.94 41.38
CA LYS A 13 45.41 -58.54 41.45
C LYS A 13 45.89 -57.69 40.29
N GLU A 14 45.83 -58.26 39.10
CA GLU A 14 45.95 -57.55 37.82
C GLU A 14 44.63 -57.66 37.04
N GLU A 15 43.48 -57.44 37.69
CA GLU A 15 42.17 -57.42 37.01
C GLU A 15 41.28 -56.26 37.48
N GLN A 16 41.80 -55.04 37.43
CA GLN A 16 40.94 -53.85 37.30
C GLN A 16 41.53 -52.91 36.26
N LYS A 17 41.85 -53.44 35.08
CA LYS A 17 42.08 -52.62 33.90
C LYS A 17 40.81 -52.63 33.06
N ALA A 18 39.91 -51.71 33.38
CA ALA A 18 38.98 -51.06 32.46
C ALA A 18 38.56 -51.87 31.22
N GLU A 19 37.73 -52.90 31.41
CA GLU A 19 36.85 -53.34 30.33
C GLU A 19 35.62 -52.45 30.35
N THR A 20 35.70 -51.29 29.69
CA THR A 20 34.48 -50.70 29.15
C THR A 20 33.95 -51.70 28.13
N ASN A 21 32.84 -52.35 28.46
CA ASN A 21 32.21 -53.34 27.58
C ASN A 21 31.90 -52.65 26.24
N PRO A 22 32.24 -53.21 25.07
CA PRO A 22 32.01 -52.56 23.77
C PRO A 22 30.55 -52.15 23.54
N ALA A 23 29.61 -52.81 24.21
CA ALA A 23 28.20 -52.46 24.22
C ALA A 23 27.88 -51.13 24.96
N GLU A 24 28.60 -50.78 26.03
CA GLU A 24 28.41 -49.50 26.75
C GLU A 24 29.01 -48.31 25.99
N GLU A 25 30.08 -48.53 25.23
CA GLU A 25 30.68 -47.49 24.37
C GLU A 25 29.75 -47.18 23.18
N GLU A 26 29.16 -48.20 22.56
CA GLU A 26 28.13 -48.05 21.52
C GLU A 26 26.90 -47.31 22.07
N LEU A 27 26.44 -47.60 23.29
CA LEU A 27 25.30 -46.91 23.90
C LEU A 27 25.59 -45.42 24.14
N LYS A 28 26.76 -45.09 24.71
CA LYS A 28 27.19 -43.70 24.91
C LYS A 28 27.37 -42.93 23.60
N LYS A 29 27.83 -43.61 22.55
CA LYS A 29 27.94 -43.05 21.20
C LYS A 29 26.56 -42.78 20.60
N GLN A 30 25.61 -43.70 20.78
CA GLN A 30 24.22 -43.52 20.37
C GLN A 30 23.54 -42.37 21.13
N GLU A 31 23.67 -42.30 22.44
CA GLU A 31 23.14 -41.21 23.27
C GLU A 31 23.73 -39.84 22.89
N LYS A 32 25.04 -39.79 22.60
CA LYS A 32 25.71 -38.55 22.14
C LYS A 32 25.23 -38.11 20.77
N GLU A 33 25.03 -39.04 19.83
CA GLU A 33 24.48 -38.74 18.51
C GLU A 33 23.00 -38.34 18.60
N GLU A 34 22.20 -38.99 19.45
CA GLU A 34 20.81 -38.60 19.71
C GLU A 34 20.71 -37.21 20.35
N ALA A 35 21.53 -36.92 21.37
CA ALA A 35 21.62 -35.59 21.97
C ALA A 35 22.03 -34.52 20.95
N LYS A 36 22.97 -34.85 20.04
CA LYS A 36 23.38 -33.95 18.95
C LYS A 36 22.27 -33.73 17.92
N ARG A 37 21.49 -34.76 17.59
CA ARG A 37 20.32 -34.66 16.70
C ARG A 37 19.19 -33.84 17.33
N LEU A 38 18.92 -34.04 18.62
CA LEU A 38 17.93 -33.26 19.37
C LEU A 38 18.35 -31.79 19.46
N ALA A 39 19.63 -31.50 19.73
CA ALA A 39 20.16 -30.14 19.73
C ALA A 39 20.07 -29.48 18.33
N ALA A 40 20.39 -30.22 17.26
CA ALA A 40 20.25 -29.71 15.89
C ALA A 40 18.78 -29.47 15.49
N GLU A 41 17.84 -30.31 15.95
CA GLU A 41 16.41 -30.11 15.75
C GLU A 41 15.87 -28.90 16.52
N GLU A 42 16.34 -28.68 17.76
CA GLU A 42 15.98 -27.51 18.56
C GLU A 42 16.47 -26.21 17.90
N GLU A 43 17.73 -26.18 17.42
CA GLU A 43 18.27 -25.04 16.69
C GLU A 43 17.51 -24.80 15.37
N LYS A 44 17.16 -25.86 14.63
CA LYS A 44 16.33 -25.74 13.44
C LYS A 44 14.94 -25.19 13.77
N LYS A 45 14.30 -25.64 14.86
CA LYS A 45 13.01 -25.11 15.33
C LYS A 45 13.12 -23.63 15.73
N LYS A 46 14.21 -23.22 16.37
CA LYS A 46 14.47 -21.80 16.69
C LYS A 46 14.62 -20.96 15.43
N GLN A 47 15.39 -21.43 14.45
CA GLN A 47 15.57 -20.75 13.17
C GLN A 47 14.26 -20.65 12.38
N GLU A 48 13.45 -21.71 12.35
CA GLU A 48 12.13 -21.69 11.71
C GLU A 48 11.15 -20.76 12.43
N ALA A 49 11.14 -20.75 13.78
CA ALA A 49 10.33 -19.82 14.56
C ALA A 49 10.75 -18.36 14.35
N GLU A 50 12.05 -18.07 14.30
CA GLU A 50 12.56 -16.74 13.99
C GLU A 50 12.21 -16.32 12.55
N ALA A 51 12.38 -17.22 11.58
CA ALA A 51 12.00 -16.97 10.20
C ALA A 51 10.49 -16.71 10.05
N GLN A 52 9.64 -17.46 10.77
CA GLN A 52 8.19 -17.24 10.81
C GLN A 52 7.85 -15.88 11.43
N ARG A 53 8.47 -15.50 12.54
CA ARG A 53 8.27 -14.18 13.15
C ARG A 53 8.67 -13.04 12.22
N LEU A 54 9.80 -13.17 11.53
CA LEU A 54 10.24 -12.19 10.53
C LEU A 54 9.31 -12.15 9.32
N ALA A 55 8.76 -13.28 8.89
CA ALA A 55 7.81 -13.36 7.78
C ALA A 55 6.48 -12.68 8.17
N GLU A 56 5.98 -12.91 9.38
CA GLU A 56 4.77 -12.28 9.91
C GLU A 56 4.95 -10.76 10.07
N GLU A 57 6.10 -10.31 10.60
CA GLU A 57 6.41 -8.88 10.71
C GLU A 57 6.47 -8.20 9.33
N LYS A 58 7.12 -8.84 8.36
CA LYS A 58 7.16 -8.33 6.97
C LYS A 58 5.78 -8.31 6.34
N ALA A 59 4.96 -9.35 6.56
CA ALA A 59 3.59 -9.39 6.08
C ALA A 59 2.74 -8.26 6.69
N ALA A 60 2.87 -8.01 7.99
CA ALA A 60 2.20 -6.90 8.66
C ALA A 60 2.62 -5.54 8.11
N ARG A 61 3.92 -5.33 7.85
CA ARG A 61 4.43 -4.09 7.25
C ARG A 61 3.91 -3.89 5.82
N LEU A 62 3.90 -4.93 5.01
CA LEU A 62 3.37 -4.88 3.64
C LEU A 62 1.86 -4.63 3.63
N ALA A 63 1.11 -5.25 4.54
CA ALA A 63 -0.32 -4.99 4.68
C ALA A 63 -0.60 -3.53 5.08
N ALA A 64 0.16 -2.98 6.04
CA ALA A 64 0.04 -1.58 6.43
C ALA A 64 0.42 -0.60 5.30
N GLU A 65 1.43 -0.94 4.49
CA GLU A 65 1.82 -0.16 3.32
C GLU A 65 0.73 -0.20 2.23
N GLN A 66 0.19 -1.38 1.93
CA GLN A 66 -0.92 -1.53 0.99
C GLN A 66 -2.17 -0.77 1.44
N GLU A 67 -2.51 -0.80 2.73
CA GLU A 67 -3.65 -0.03 3.26
C GLU A 67 -3.44 1.49 3.10
N ARG A 68 -2.21 1.98 3.32
CA ARG A 68 -1.89 3.40 3.09
C ARG A 68 -2.03 3.79 1.63
N ILE A 69 -1.53 2.94 0.71
CA ILE A 69 -1.66 3.17 -0.73
C ILE A 69 -3.14 3.17 -1.13
N GLN A 70 -3.93 2.21 -0.66
CA GLN A 70 -5.37 2.15 -0.94
C GLN A 70 -6.10 3.41 -0.46
N LYS A 71 -5.83 3.87 0.77
CA LYS A 71 -6.44 5.11 1.30
C LYS A 71 -6.02 6.36 0.50
N GLU A 72 -4.77 6.41 0.05
CA GLU A 72 -4.30 7.52 -0.79
C GLU A 72 -4.98 7.49 -2.17
N GLU A 73 -5.12 6.31 -2.79
CA GLU A 73 -5.82 6.15 -4.06
C GLU A 73 -7.31 6.46 -3.94
N GLU A 74 -7.97 6.00 -2.87
CA GLU A 74 -9.36 6.33 -2.57
C GLU A 74 -9.53 7.85 -2.36
N GLY A 75 -8.65 8.48 -1.60
CA GLY A 75 -8.64 9.93 -1.43
C GLY A 75 -8.47 10.70 -2.75
N LYS A 76 -7.59 10.24 -3.64
CA LYS A 76 -7.43 10.81 -4.98
C LYS A 76 -8.68 10.60 -5.85
N ALA A 77 -9.31 9.43 -5.76
CA ALA A 77 -10.54 9.14 -6.51
C ALA A 77 -11.70 10.05 -6.06
N ILE A 78 -11.86 10.25 -4.74
CA ILE A 78 -12.86 11.16 -4.17
C ILE A 78 -12.59 12.60 -4.62
N ALA A 79 -11.34 13.07 -4.51
CA ALA A 79 -10.98 14.42 -4.96
C ALA A 79 -11.22 14.63 -6.47
N ALA A 80 -10.91 13.63 -7.29
CA ALA A 80 -11.18 13.66 -8.73
C ALA A 80 -12.68 13.68 -9.05
N GLU A 81 -13.50 12.95 -8.28
CA GLU A 81 -14.95 12.98 -8.43
C GLU A 81 -15.55 14.34 -8.03
N GLU A 82 -15.08 14.94 -6.93
CA GLU A 82 -15.50 16.27 -6.50
C GLU A 82 -15.14 17.35 -7.54
N GLU A 83 -13.91 17.32 -8.07
CA GLU A 83 -13.51 18.22 -9.16
C GLU A 83 -14.36 18.01 -10.42
N ARG A 84 -14.66 16.74 -10.78
CA ARG A 84 -15.55 16.45 -11.92
C ARG A 84 -16.96 17.03 -11.70
N LYS A 85 -17.53 16.85 -10.50
CA LYS A 85 -18.85 17.42 -10.16
C LYS A 85 -18.85 18.95 -10.23
N LYS A 86 -17.78 19.59 -9.77
CA LYS A 86 -17.62 21.05 -9.85
C LYS A 86 -17.51 21.54 -11.30
N GLN A 87 -16.76 20.83 -12.14
CA GLN A 87 -16.66 21.13 -13.57
C GLN A 87 -18.00 20.94 -14.29
N GLU A 88 -18.74 19.88 -13.96
CA GLU A 88 -20.07 19.62 -14.51
C GLU A 88 -21.06 20.73 -14.09
N ALA A 89 -21.07 21.12 -12.82
CA ALA A 89 -21.89 22.22 -12.34
C ALA A 89 -21.52 23.55 -13.01
N ALA A 90 -20.22 23.82 -13.21
CA ALA A 90 -19.77 25.01 -13.93
C ALA A 90 -20.20 24.99 -15.41
N ALA A 91 -20.14 23.83 -16.07
CA ALA A 91 -20.59 23.66 -17.45
C ALA A 91 -22.11 23.85 -17.57
N GLN A 92 -22.89 23.31 -16.63
CA GLN A 92 -24.34 23.52 -16.57
C GLN A 92 -24.70 25.00 -16.36
N ALA A 93 -24.05 25.67 -15.41
CA ALA A 93 -24.27 27.10 -15.17
C ALA A 93 -23.90 27.96 -16.39
N ALA A 94 -22.82 27.62 -17.10
CA ALA A 94 -22.44 28.30 -18.33
C ALA A 94 -23.48 28.08 -19.45
N ALA A 95 -24.00 26.87 -19.60
CA ALA A 95 -25.03 26.55 -20.58
C ALA A 95 -26.35 27.30 -20.28
N GLU A 96 -26.75 27.37 -19.01
CA GLU A 96 -27.91 28.15 -18.58
C GLU A 96 -27.73 29.64 -18.86
N ALA A 97 -26.57 30.21 -18.55
CA ALA A 97 -26.26 31.61 -18.85
C ALA A 97 -26.31 31.90 -20.35
N GLN A 98 -25.83 30.99 -21.20
CA GLN A 98 -25.92 31.10 -22.65
C GLN A 98 -27.37 31.05 -23.15
N LEU A 99 -28.21 30.18 -22.58
CA LEU A 99 -29.64 30.13 -22.89
C LEU A 99 -30.34 31.44 -22.51
N GLN A 100 -30.09 31.97 -21.31
CA GLN A 100 -30.63 33.26 -20.88
C GLN A 100 -30.19 34.39 -21.81
N ALA A 101 -28.90 34.40 -22.19
CA ALA A 101 -28.34 35.36 -23.14
C ALA A 101 -29.03 35.30 -24.52
N SER A 102 -29.33 34.10 -25.02
CA SER A 102 -30.01 33.91 -26.30
C SER A 102 -31.48 34.33 -26.30
N ASN A 103 -32.12 34.37 -25.13
CA ASN A 103 -33.50 34.84 -24.97
C ASN A 103 -33.62 36.37 -24.86
N VAL A 104 -32.51 37.10 -24.70
CA VAL A 104 -32.53 38.57 -24.66
C VAL A 104 -32.85 39.08 -26.07
N TYR A 105 -33.94 39.85 -26.20
CA TYR A 105 -34.37 40.44 -27.45
C TYR A 105 -34.77 41.90 -27.26
N TYR A 106 -34.22 42.78 -28.10
CA TYR A 106 -34.57 44.19 -28.14
C TYR A 106 -35.31 44.54 -29.43
N LYS A 107 -36.40 45.29 -29.30
CA LYS A 107 -37.19 45.74 -30.45
C LYS A 107 -36.48 46.83 -31.27
N ASN A 108 -35.73 47.71 -30.61
CA ASN A 108 -35.04 48.86 -31.19
C ASN A 108 -33.92 49.38 -30.26
N CYS A 109 -33.10 50.31 -30.74
CA CYS A 109 -32.01 50.91 -29.96
C CYS A 109 -32.49 51.74 -28.76
N ASP A 110 -33.73 52.23 -28.76
CA ASP A 110 -34.29 52.91 -27.58
C ASP A 110 -34.49 51.94 -26.41
N ALA A 111 -34.97 50.72 -26.70
CA ALA A 111 -35.10 49.67 -25.69
C ALA A 111 -33.74 49.21 -25.17
N VAL A 112 -32.71 49.16 -26.03
CA VAL A 112 -31.32 48.85 -25.65
C VAL A 112 -30.77 49.91 -24.70
N ARG A 113 -30.93 51.20 -25.04
CA ARG A 113 -30.51 52.34 -24.21
C ARG A 113 -31.26 52.40 -22.87
N ALA A 114 -32.56 52.14 -22.88
CA ALA A 114 -33.37 52.07 -21.67
C ALA A 114 -32.94 50.92 -20.74
N ALA A 115 -32.46 49.81 -21.30
CA ALA A 115 -31.90 48.70 -20.55
C ALA A 115 -30.43 48.93 -20.11
N GLY A 116 -29.80 50.03 -20.54
CA GLY A 116 -28.40 50.33 -20.24
C GLY A 116 -27.40 49.36 -20.88
N ALA A 117 -27.81 48.64 -21.93
CA ALA A 117 -26.98 47.65 -22.62
C ALA A 117 -26.20 48.23 -23.81
N ASP A 118 -26.32 49.53 -24.06
CA ASP A 118 -25.70 50.24 -25.19
C ASP A 118 -24.23 50.60 -24.91
N PRO A 119 -23.25 50.33 -25.80
CA PRO A 119 -23.36 49.62 -27.09
C PRO A 119 -23.34 48.09 -26.96
N ILE A 120 -24.15 47.40 -27.77
CA ILE A 120 -24.18 45.92 -27.80
C ILE A 120 -23.26 45.41 -28.90
N ARG A 121 -22.31 44.55 -28.56
CA ARG A 121 -21.36 43.98 -29.51
C ARG A 121 -21.81 42.61 -30.03
N LYS A 122 -21.30 42.24 -31.21
CA LYS A 122 -21.52 40.90 -31.77
C LYS A 122 -21.06 39.81 -30.80
N GLY A 123 -22.00 38.95 -30.40
CA GLY A 123 -21.77 37.87 -29.45
C GLY A 123 -22.30 38.17 -28.04
N GLU A 124 -22.65 39.42 -27.75
CA GLU A 124 -23.33 39.78 -26.51
C GLU A 124 -24.84 39.47 -26.56
N PRO A 125 -25.47 39.20 -25.40
CA PRO A 125 -26.91 39.00 -25.30
C PRO A 125 -27.69 40.15 -25.96
N GLY A 126 -28.67 39.82 -26.81
CA GLY A 126 -29.51 40.81 -27.46
C GLY A 126 -28.93 41.49 -28.71
N TYR A 127 -27.71 41.16 -29.15
CA TYR A 127 -27.20 41.63 -30.43
C TYR A 127 -28.03 41.07 -31.59
N SER A 128 -28.39 41.93 -32.54
CA SER A 128 -29.04 41.54 -33.78
C SER A 128 -28.52 42.39 -34.93
N LYS A 129 -28.27 41.77 -36.08
CA LYS A 129 -27.90 42.48 -37.33
C LYS A 129 -28.93 43.52 -37.76
N LYS A 130 -30.15 43.50 -37.21
CA LYS A 130 -31.18 44.51 -37.48
C LYS A 130 -30.98 45.81 -36.67
N LEU A 131 -30.28 45.72 -35.55
CA LEU A 131 -29.95 46.87 -34.67
C LEU A 131 -28.63 47.53 -35.09
N ASP A 132 -27.75 46.76 -35.71
CA ASP A 132 -26.49 47.18 -36.33
C ASP A 132 -26.75 47.71 -37.75
N ARG A 133 -26.87 49.03 -37.90
CA ARG A 133 -27.32 49.67 -39.15
C ARG A 133 -26.22 49.70 -40.22
N ASP A 134 -24.96 49.76 -39.83
CA ASP A 134 -23.79 49.83 -40.72
C ASP A 134 -23.02 48.50 -40.81
N GLY A 135 -23.28 47.54 -39.93
CA GLY A 135 -22.79 46.17 -40.03
C GLY A 135 -21.36 45.97 -39.52
N ASP A 136 -20.87 46.85 -38.67
CA ASP A 136 -19.50 46.81 -38.14
C ASP A 136 -19.34 45.86 -36.94
N GLY A 137 -20.45 45.31 -36.45
CA GLY A 137 -20.48 44.40 -35.30
C GLY A 137 -20.76 45.09 -33.96
N ILE A 138 -21.10 46.39 -33.96
CA ILE A 138 -21.50 47.16 -32.78
C ILE A 138 -22.88 47.76 -33.04
N ALA A 139 -23.90 47.22 -32.37
CA ALA A 139 -25.26 47.73 -32.48
C ALA A 139 -25.48 48.93 -31.55
N CYS A 140 -26.28 49.90 -32.04
CA CYS A 140 -26.77 51.06 -31.29
C CYS A 140 -25.70 52.08 -30.83
N ASP A 141 -24.52 52.08 -31.45
CA ASP A 141 -23.39 52.98 -31.15
C ASP A 141 -23.66 54.49 -31.32
N ARG A 142 -24.83 54.90 -31.83
CA ARG A 142 -25.19 56.26 -32.26
C ARG A 142 -26.62 56.68 -31.91
#